data_AF-A0A2K5CAQ9-F1
#
_entry.id   AF-A0A2K5CAQ9-F1
#
_cell.length_a   1.000
_cell.length_b   1.000
_cell.length_c   1.000
_cell.angle_alpha   90.00
_cell.angle_beta   90.00
_cell.angle_gamma   90.00
#
_symmetry.space_group_name_H-M   'P 1'
#
loop_
_entity.id
_entity.type
_entity.pdbx_description
1 polymer ?
#
loop_
_entity_poly.entity_id
_entity_poly.type
_entity_poly.pdbx_seq_one_letter_code
_entity_poly.pdbx_strand_id
1 'polypeptide(L)'
;DYRHVPPCPLMLDCWQKDRNARPRFPQVVSALDKMIRHPASLKIVAWENSRASHPLLDQRQPHYSAFGSVGEWLRAIKKGRYEESFAAAGFASFELVSQISAEDLLRIGVALVSHQKKILASVHHMKSQAKPGAPGGKGRPATQY
;
A
#
# COMPACT_ATOMS: atom_id res chain seq x y z
N ASP A 1 -6.53 -16.76 3.77
CA ASP A 1 -6.32 -15.39 3.27
C ASP A 1 -7.08 -14.42 4.17
N TYR A 2 -6.58 -14.21 5.39
CA TYR A 2 -7.17 -13.21 6.31
C TYR A 2 -6.49 -11.89 5.99
N ARG A 3 -7.07 -11.11 5.07
CA ARG A 3 -6.74 -9.69 5.01
C ARG A 3 -7.04 -9.12 6.39
N HIS A 4 -6.04 -8.49 6.99
CA HIS A 4 -6.14 -7.82 8.27
C HIS A 4 -7.20 -6.72 8.13
N VAL A 5 -8.43 -7.01 8.53
CA VAL A 5 -9.50 -6.02 8.59
C VAL A 5 -9.09 -5.05 9.69
N PRO A 6 -8.87 -3.75 9.38
CA PRO A 6 -8.49 -2.80 10.42
C PRO A 6 -9.59 -2.75 11.49
N PRO A 7 -9.23 -2.55 12.78
CA PRO A 7 -10.22 -2.42 13.84
C PRO A 7 -11.19 -1.28 13.51
N CYS A 8 -12.46 -1.48 13.80
CA CYS A 8 -13.45 -0.42 13.56
C CYS A 8 -13.13 0.81 14.45
N PRO A 9 -13.51 2.03 14.02
CA PRO A 9 -13.21 3.27 14.72
C PRO A 9 -13.57 3.25 16.22
N LEU A 10 -14.70 2.63 16.56
CA LEU A 10 -15.11 2.47 17.95
C LEU A 10 -14.09 1.68 18.80
N MET A 11 -13.46 0.64 18.23
CA MET A 11 -12.39 -0.09 18.92
C MET A 11 -11.13 0.77 19.09
N LEU A 12 -10.80 1.59 18.09
CA LEU A 12 -9.67 2.52 18.17
C LEU A 12 -9.89 3.59 19.25
N ASP A 13 -11.11 4.13 19.36
CA ASP A 13 -11.48 5.10 20.39
C ASP A 13 -11.37 4.50 21.81
N CYS A 14 -11.75 3.23 21.97
CA CYS A 14 -11.59 2.49 23.23
C CYS A 14 -10.11 2.26 23.62
N TRP A 15 -9.20 2.25 22.65
CA TRP A 15 -7.77 2.00 22.84
C TRP A 15 -6.91 3.26 22.93
N GLN A 16 -7.50 4.45 23.06
CA GLN A 16 -6.75 5.69 23.19
C GLN A 16 -5.74 5.66 24.35
N LYS A 17 -4.55 6.23 24.14
CA LYS A 17 -3.49 6.29 25.17
C LYS A 17 -3.95 7.10 26.38
N ASP A 18 -4.58 8.24 26.14
CA ASP A 18 -5.24 9.03 27.18
C ASP A 18 -6.52 8.34 27.65
N ARG A 19 -6.60 8.03 28.95
CA ARG A 19 -7.78 7.39 29.56
C ARG A 19 -9.01 8.29 29.54
N ASN A 20 -8.82 9.60 29.57
CA ASN A 20 -9.92 10.57 29.56
C ASN A 20 -10.52 10.74 28.16
N ALA A 21 -9.76 10.43 27.11
CA ALA A 21 -10.21 10.45 25.72
C ALA A 21 -11.00 9.19 25.32
N ARG A 22 -10.99 8.13 26.14
CA ARG A 22 -11.73 6.90 25.86
C ARG A 22 -13.23 7.11 26.10
N PRO A 23 -14.11 6.56 25.25
CA PRO A 23 -15.54 6.69 25.44
C PRO A 23 -15.97 6.02 26.74
N ARG A 24 -16.91 6.65 27.44
CA ARG A 24 -17.58 6.02 28.59
C ARG A 24 -18.58 4.96 28.10
N PHE A 25 -18.93 4.02 28.97
CA PHE A 25 -19.85 2.93 28.62
C PHE A 25 -21.16 3.39 27.93
N PRO A 26 -21.85 4.47 28.38
CA PRO A 26 -23.06 4.94 27.70
C PRO A 26 -22.82 5.41 26.26
N GLN A 27 -21.64 5.98 25.97
CA GLN A 27 -21.26 6.43 24.63
C GLN A 27 -20.99 5.26 23.69
N VAL A 28 -20.37 4.18 24.21
CA VAL A 28 -20.15 2.94 23.47
C VAL A 28 -21.49 2.29 23.10
N VAL A 29 -22.41 2.18 24.06
CA VAL A 29 -23.75 1.61 23.82
C VAL A 29 -24.51 2.44 22.78
N SER A 30 -24.51 3.77 22.92
CA SER A 30 -25.17 4.66 21.94
C SER A 30 -24.59 4.54 20.53
N ALA A 31 -23.27 4.39 20.41
CA ALA A 31 -22.60 4.20 19.12
C ALA A 31 -22.99 2.87 18.46
N LEU A 32 -22.97 1.76 19.21
CA LEU A 32 -23.38 0.44 18.72
C LEU A 32 -24.85 0.44 18.28
N ASP A 33 -25.70 1.06 19.08
CA ASP A 33 -27.13 1.16 18.85
C ASP A 33 -27.47 1.97 17.57
N LYS A 34 -26.69 3.03 17.29
CA LYS A 34 -26.76 3.76 16.00
C LYS A 34 -26.30 2.91 14.81
N MET A 35 -25.25 2.09 14.98
CA MET A 35 -24.74 1.22 13.93
C MET A 35 -25.73 0.10 13.57
N ILE A 36 -26.41 -0.46 14.57
CA ILE A 36 -27.44 -1.49 14.39
C ILE A 36 -28.64 -0.92 13.63
N ARG A 37 -29.08 0.30 13.97
CA ARG A 37 -30.24 0.94 13.31
C ARG A 37 -29.95 1.53 11.93
N HIS A 38 -28.69 1.78 11.57
CA HIS A 38 -28.31 2.36 10.28
C HIS A 38 -27.17 1.56 9.61
N PRO A 39 -27.47 0.39 9.03
CA PRO A 39 -26.46 -0.52 8.46
C PRO A 39 -25.70 0.06 7.26
N ALA A 40 -26.21 1.12 6.62
CA ALA A 40 -25.48 1.83 5.56
C ALA A 40 -24.19 2.52 6.09
N SER A 41 -24.18 2.95 7.35
CA SER A 41 -23.02 3.59 7.99
C SER A 41 -21.83 2.64 8.16
N LEU A 42 -22.07 1.31 8.17
CA LEU A 42 -21.03 0.29 8.25
C LEU A 42 -20.21 0.17 6.96
N LYS A 43 -20.79 0.46 5.79
CA LYS A 43 -20.13 0.27 4.49
C LYS A 43 -19.06 1.32 4.20
N ILE A 44 -19.28 2.56 4.65
CA ILE A 44 -18.36 3.69 4.45
C ILE A 44 -17.04 3.46 5.21
N VAL A 45 -17.13 2.91 6.43
CA VAL A 45 -15.98 2.66 7.31
C VAL A 45 -15.10 1.50 6.80
N ALA A 46 -15.64 0.52 6.09
CA ALA A 46 -14.86 -0.60 5.58
C ALA A 46 -14.10 -0.26 4.26
N TRP A 47 -14.71 0.56 3.40
CA TRP A 47 -14.17 0.86 2.06
C TRP A 47 -13.34 2.15 2.03
N GLU A 48 -13.80 3.22 2.67
CA GLU A 48 -13.12 4.52 2.62
C GLU A 48 -11.87 4.55 3.50
N ASN A 49 -11.90 3.76 4.59
CA ASN A 49 -10.75 3.55 5.45
C ASN A 49 -9.65 2.69 4.78
N SER A 50 -9.96 2.01 3.67
CA SER A 50 -8.93 1.36 2.83
C SER A 50 -8.10 2.36 2.01
N ARG A 51 -8.52 3.62 1.89
CA ARG A 51 -7.76 4.70 1.23
C ARG A 51 -7.37 5.84 2.17
N ALA A 52 -8.09 6.05 3.27
CA ALA A 52 -7.90 7.20 4.17
C ALA A 52 -7.31 6.87 5.55
N SER A 53 -7.26 5.60 5.98
CA SER A 53 -6.43 5.24 7.14
C SER A 53 -5.00 5.22 6.69
N HIS A 54 -4.31 6.37 6.78
CA HIS A 54 -2.90 6.53 7.12
C HIS A 54 -2.44 8.00 6.97
N PRO A 55 -2.79 8.92 7.89
CA PRO A 55 -2.06 10.19 8.00
C PRO A 55 -0.83 10.10 8.92
N LEU A 56 -0.73 9.04 9.76
CA LEU A 56 0.37 8.84 10.72
C LEU A 56 1.19 7.56 10.51
N LEU A 57 0.82 6.76 9.51
CA LEU A 57 1.69 5.74 8.94
C LEU A 57 1.71 6.00 7.46
N ASP A 58 2.42 7.03 7.02
CA ASP A 58 2.91 7.06 5.64
C ASP A 58 3.89 5.89 5.45
N GLN A 59 3.37 4.66 5.49
CA GLN A 59 3.83 3.59 4.63
C GLN A 59 3.21 3.84 3.26
N ARG A 60 3.50 5.01 2.66
CA ARG A 60 3.94 4.97 1.28
C ARG A 60 5.00 3.89 1.29
N GLN A 61 4.65 2.75 0.69
CA GLN A 61 5.62 1.73 0.33
C GLN A 61 6.86 2.49 -0.18
N PRO A 62 8.05 2.30 0.43
CA PRO A 62 9.18 3.18 0.20
C PRO A 62 9.30 3.43 -1.29
N HIS A 63 9.45 4.68 -1.70
CA HIS A 63 9.71 4.99 -3.10
C HIS A 63 10.82 4.04 -3.54
N TYR A 64 10.72 3.41 -4.70
CA TYR A 64 11.67 2.35 -5.07
C TYR A 64 13.12 2.87 -5.11
N SER A 65 13.32 4.19 -5.27
CA SER A 65 14.61 4.86 -5.10
C SER A 65 15.16 4.87 -3.66
N ALA A 66 14.36 4.48 -2.66
CA ALA A 66 14.75 4.35 -1.26
C ALA A 66 15.40 3.00 -0.97
N PHE A 67 15.29 2.02 -1.88
CA PHE A 67 16.02 0.76 -1.79
C PHE A 67 17.35 0.90 -2.52
N GLY A 68 18.44 0.51 -1.88
CA GLY A 68 19.78 0.50 -2.46
C GLY A 68 20.03 -0.68 -3.42
N SER A 69 19.19 -1.72 -3.39
CA SER A 69 19.31 -2.89 -4.27
C SER A 69 18.01 -3.66 -4.47
N VAL A 70 17.97 -4.51 -5.50
CA VAL A 70 16.88 -5.46 -5.76
C VAL A 70 16.70 -6.44 -4.59
N GLY A 71 17.80 -6.88 -3.97
CA GLY A 71 17.77 -7.74 -2.78
C GLY A 71 17.10 -7.08 -1.58
N GLU A 72 17.40 -5.81 -1.32
CA GLU A 72 16.74 -5.04 -0.26
C GLU A 72 15.24 -4.89 -0.51
N TRP A 73 14.84 -4.59 -1.75
CA TRP A 73 13.43 -4.56 -2.14
C TRP A 73 12.74 -5.90 -1.95
N LEU A 74 13.37 -7.01 -2.37
CA LEU A 74 12.82 -8.36 -2.18
C LEU A 74 12.62 -8.67 -0.70
N ARG A 75 13.58 -8.33 0.18
CA ARG A 75 13.42 -8.48 1.64
C ARG A 75 12.26 -7.63 2.16
N ALA A 76 12.13 -6.39 1.74
CA ALA A 76 11.04 -5.49 2.14
C ALA A 76 9.64 -6.05 1.79
N ILE A 77 9.48 -6.66 0.62
CA ILE A 77 8.21 -7.30 0.22
C ILE A 77 8.06 -8.74 0.74
N LYS A 78 8.95 -9.20 1.64
CA LYS A 78 8.97 -10.57 2.20
C LYS A 78 9.14 -11.65 1.12
N LYS A 79 10.03 -11.38 0.17
CA LYS A 79 10.46 -12.24 -0.95
C LYS A 79 11.99 -12.37 -1.05
N GLY A 80 12.73 -12.01 0.01
CA GLY A 80 14.20 -12.09 0.05
C GLY A 80 14.80 -13.46 -0.28
N ARG A 81 14.06 -14.57 -0.07
CA ARG A 81 14.48 -15.92 -0.47
C ARG A 81 14.75 -16.11 -1.97
N TYR A 82 14.36 -15.14 -2.81
CA TYR A 82 14.59 -15.16 -4.26
C TYR A 82 15.73 -14.24 -4.70
N GLU A 83 16.43 -13.59 -3.76
CA GLU A 83 17.50 -12.63 -4.05
C GLU A 83 18.59 -13.23 -4.96
N GLU A 84 19.12 -14.40 -4.59
CA GLU A 84 20.11 -15.10 -5.40
C GLU A 84 19.55 -15.49 -6.78
N SER A 85 18.29 -15.92 -6.86
CA SER A 85 17.65 -16.28 -8.12
C SER A 85 17.50 -15.09 -9.07
N PHE A 86 17.18 -13.90 -8.54
CA PHE A 86 17.12 -12.67 -9.32
C PHE A 86 18.52 -12.24 -9.78
N ALA A 87 19.52 -12.29 -8.90
CA ALA A 87 20.90 -11.95 -9.22
C ALA A 87 21.50 -12.87 -10.29
N ALA A 88 21.33 -14.19 -10.12
CA ALA A 88 21.82 -15.21 -11.07
C ALA A 88 21.17 -15.10 -12.45
N ALA A 89 19.92 -14.62 -12.51
CA ALA A 89 19.19 -14.39 -13.75
C ALA A 89 19.45 -13.01 -14.39
N GLY A 90 20.32 -12.18 -13.79
CA GLY A 90 20.69 -10.86 -14.31
C GLY A 90 19.73 -9.73 -13.93
N PHE A 91 18.73 -9.96 -13.07
CA PHE A 91 17.81 -8.92 -12.59
C PHE A 91 18.42 -8.09 -11.46
N ALA A 92 19.54 -7.41 -11.75
CA ALA A 92 20.32 -6.67 -10.75
C ALA A 92 19.89 -5.19 -10.58
N SER A 93 19.08 -4.63 -11.49
CA SER A 93 18.62 -3.24 -11.45
C SER A 93 17.09 -3.12 -11.46
N PHE A 94 16.56 -2.04 -10.88
CA PHE A 94 15.12 -1.76 -10.89
C PHE A 94 14.56 -1.53 -12.29
N GLU A 95 15.39 -1.06 -13.23
CA GLU A 95 15.01 -0.93 -14.64
C GLU A 95 14.67 -2.28 -15.28
N LEU A 96 15.52 -3.30 -15.06
CA LEU A 96 15.29 -4.66 -15.55
C LEU A 96 14.13 -5.33 -14.81
N VAL A 97 14.10 -5.20 -13.47
CA VAL A 97 13.00 -5.72 -12.64
C VAL A 97 11.67 -5.10 -13.03
N SER A 98 11.64 -3.84 -13.50
CA SER A 98 10.41 -3.22 -13.98
C SER A 98 9.80 -3.99 -15.15
N GLN A 99 10.61 -4.63 -16.00
CA GLN A 99 10.15 -5.28 -17.22
C GLN A 99 9.78 -6.76 -17.02
N ILE A 100 9.96 -7.29 -15.81
CA ILE A 100 9.78 -8.72 -15.53
C ILE A 100 8.34 -9.20 -15.74
N SER A 101 8.20 -10.34 -16.42
CA SER A 101 6.92 -11.01 -16.66
C SER A 101 6.65 -12.14 -15.66
N ALA A 102 5.42 -12.69 -15.68
CA ALA A 102 5.11 -13.89 -14.90
C ALA A 102 5.91 -15.12 -15.36
N GLU A 103 6.23 -15.20 -16.65
CA GLU A 103 7.03 -16.27 -17.23
C GLU A 103 8.48 -16.20 -16.77
N ASP A 104 9.07 -15.01 -16.71
CA ASP A 104 10.41 -14.80 -16.15
C ASP A 104 10.50 -15.25 -14.69
N LEU A 105 9.48 -14.90 -13.89
CA LEU A 105 9.38 -15.31 -12.49
C LEU A 105 9.35 -16.84 -12.35
N LEU A 106 8.63 -17.52 -13.24
CA LEU A 106 8.61 -18.98 -13.26
C LEU A 106 9.98 -19.55 -13.62
N ARG A 107 10.64 -18.98 -14.64
CA ARG A 107 11.97 -19.39 -15.13
C ARG A 107 13.06 -19.27 -14.06
N ILE A 108 12.96 -18.28 -13.16
CA ILE A 108 13.90 -18.10 -12.05
C ILE A 108 13.48 -18.82 -10.76
N GLY A 109 12.46 -19.68 -10.81
CA GLY A 109 12.07 -20.55 -9.68
C GLY A 109 11.04 -19.96 -8.72
N VAL A 110 10.38 -18.85 -9.06
CA VAL A 110 9.21 -18.33 -8.32
C VAL A 110 7.96 -19.07 -8.80
N ALA A 111 7.80 -20.34 -8.45
CA ALA A 111 6.66 -21.16 -8.91
C ALA A 111 5.34 -20.88 -8.18
N LEU A 112 5.40 -20.35 -6.95
CA LEU A 112 4.19 -20.07 -6.16
C LEU A 112 3.42 -18.87 -6.73
N VAL A 113 2.19 -19.11 -7.20
CA VAL A 113 1.30 -18.07 -7.78
C VAL A 113 1.09 -16.89 -6.82
N SER A 114 0.95 -17.14 -5.52
CA SER A 114 0.83 -16.08 -4.52
C SER A 114 2.08 -15.21 -4.42
N HIS A 115 3.26 -15.78 -4.66
CA HIS A 115 4.52 -15.05 -4.66
C HIS A 115 4.69 -14.25 -5.95
N GLN A 116 4.39 -14.84 -7.10
CA GLN A 116 4.39 -14.14 -8.38
C GLN A 116 3.47 -12.92 -8.33
N LYS A 117 2.22 -13.10 -7.87
CA LYS A 117 1.25 -12.00 -7.72
C LYS A 117 1.79 -10.88 -6.83
N LYS A 118 2.44 -11.22 -5.70
CA LYS A 118 2.99 -10.20 -4.79
C LYS A 118 4.14 -9.41 -5.42
N ILE A 119 5.04 -10.09 -6.13
CA ILE A 119 6.17 -9.46 -6.81
C ILE A 119 5.66 -8.57 -7.95
N LEU A 120 4.81 -9.08 -8.83
CA LEU A 120 4.25 -8.35 -9.96
C LEU A 120 3.41 -7.15 -9.51
N ALA A 121 2.63 -7.29 -8.43
CA ALA A 121 1.92 -6.16 -7.85
C ALA A 121 2.91 -5.07 -7.42
N SER A 122 4.00 -5.41 -6.72
CA SER A 122 5.01 -4.42 -6.32
C SER A 122 5.70 -3.78 -7.53
N VAL A 123 5.98 -4.53 -8.59
CA VAL A 123 6.55 -4.02 -9.85
C VAL A 123 5.60 -3.05 -10.55
N HIS A 124 4.30 -3.33 -10.56
CA HIS A 124 3.31 -2.42 -11.11
C HIS A 124 3.24 -1.09 -10.34
N HIS A 125 3.36 -1.13 -9.01
CA HIS A 125 3.46 0.09 -8.19
C HIS A 125 4.75 0.87 -8.48
N MET A 126 5.87 0.18 -8.73
CA MET A 126 7.12 0.82 -9.15
C MET A 126 6.96 1.59 -10.47
N LYS A 127 6.26 1.03 -11.46
CA LYS A 127 5.99 1.71 -12.74
C LYS A 127 5.09 2.94 -12.62
N SER A 128 4.09 2.90 -11.75
CA SER A 128 3.15 4.02 -11.61
C SER A 128 3.80 5.27 -10.99
N GLN A 129 4.89 5.08 -10.22
CA GLN A 129 5.67 6.15 -9.61
C GLN A 129 6.86 6.63 -10.48
N ALA A 130 7.27 5.86 -11.50
CA ALA A 130 8.38 6.23 -12.41
C ALA A 130 7.96 7.14 -13.57
N LYS A 131 6.66 7.48 -13.68
CA LYS A 131 6.19 8.42 -14.69
C LYS A 131 6.56 9.85 -14.25
N PRO A 132 7.36 10.61 -15.03
CA PRO A 132 7.67 11.99 -14.66
C PRO A 132 6.36 12.77 -14.59
N GLY A 133 6.12 13.43 -13.46
CA GLY A 133 5.12 14.48 -13.40
C GLY A 133 5.46 15.50 -14.47
N ALA A 134 4.55 15.71 -15.43
CA ALA A 134 4.69 16.77 -16.41
C ALA A 134 4.84 18.11 -15.65
N PRO A 135 5.90 18.90 -15.89
CA PRO A 135 5.99 20.21 -15.29
C PRO A 135 4.90 21.09 -15.93
N GLY A 136 4.05 21.67 -15.08
CA GLY A 136 3.05 22.64 -15.49
C GLY A 136 3.72 23.84 -16.14
N GLY A 137 3.66 23.90 -17.47
CA GLY A 137 3.96 25.10 -18.25
C GLY A 137 2.70 25.91 -18.45
N LYS A 138 2.34 26.77 -17.49
CA LYS A 138 1.48 27.93 -17.78
C LYS A 138 2.32 28.91 -18.57
N GLY A 139 2.11 28.97 -19.88
CA GLY A 139 2.84 29.85 -20.78
C GLY A 139 1.93 30.49 -21.84
N ARG A 140 1.33 31.63 -21.47
CA ARG A 140 1.00 32.82 -22.31
C ARG A 140 -0.05 32.66 -23.45
N PRO A 141 -0.63 33.76 -24.00
CA PRO A 141 -0.08 35.12 -24.09
C PRO A 141 -0.91 36.27 -23.52
N ALA A 142 -0.21 37.40 -23.39
CA ALA A 142 -0.70 38.71 -23.04
C ALA A 142 -1.61 39.27 -24.16
N THR A 143 -2.73 39.85 -23.78
CA THR A 143 -3.46 40.78 -24.63
C THR A 143 -2.81 42.15 -24.48
N GLN A 144 -2.26 42.66 -25.58
CA GLN A 144 -1.88 44.06 -25.69
C GLN A 144 -2.39 44.58 -27.04
N TYR A 145 -3.06 45.72 -26.97
CA TYR A 145 -3.84 46.46 -27.98
C TYR A 145 -5.28 45.99 -28.19
#